data_AF-A0A959E6D4-F1
#
_entry.id   AF-A0A959E6D4-F1
#
_cell.length_a   1.000
_cell.length_b   1.000
_cell.length_c   1.000
_cell.angle_alpha   90.00
_cell.angle_beta   90.00
_cell.angle_gamma   90.00
#
_symmetry.space_group_name_H-M   'P 1'
#
loop_
_entity.id
_entity.type
_entity.pdbx_description
1 polymer ?
#
loop_
_entity_poly.entity_id
_entity_poly.type
_entity_poly.pdbx_seq_one_letter_code
_entity_poly.pdbx_strand_id
1 'polypeptide(L)'
;PYGEHTGEARLTDHLRQNWILSIVENANADELKKVKYYIDCGDGDFLIKGNMELHALLIDKGVPHEFRVRDGIHNWDYWRTALPEVLKFVGDSFRR
;
A
#
# COMPACT_ATOMS: atom_id res chain seq x y z
N PRO A 1 15.24 -15.70 0.44
CA PRO A 1 14.65 -16.92 -0.14
C PRO A 1 14.29 -16.81 -1.64
N TYR A 2 14.38 -15.62 -2.26
CA TYR A 2 14.20 -15.44 -3.71
C TYR A 2 15.21 -14.40 -4.23
N GLY A 3 15.76 -14.63 -5.43
CA GLY A 3 16.81 -13.80 -6.04
C GLY A 3 18.24 -14.23 -5.66
N GLU A 4 19.22 -13.89 -6.52
CA GLU A 4 20.64 -14.23 -6.33
C GLU A 4 21.34 -13.37 -5.26
N HIS A 5 20.83 -12.17 -4.99
CA HIS A 5 21.45 -11.21 -4.08
C HIS A 5 20.92 -11.35 -2.64
N THR A 6 21.76 -11.00 -1.65
CA THR A 6 21.43 -10.98 -0.22
C THR A 6 21.83 -9.65 0.43
N GLY A 7 21.25 -9.32 1.59
CA GLY A 7 21.58 -8.09 2.31
C GLY A 7 21.33 -6.82 1.48
N GLU A 8 22.27 -5.86 1.56
CA GLU A 8 22.26 -4.61 0.80
C GLU A 8 22.37 -4.82 -0.71
N ALA A 9 22.94 -5.94 -1.18
CA ALA A 9 23.02 -6.24 -2.61
C ALA A 9 21.63 -6.45 -3.24
N ARG A 10 20.57 -6.63 -2.44
CA ARG A 10 19.17 -6.65 -2.91
C ARG A 10 18.62 -5.26 -3.22
N LEU A 11 19.27 -4.20 -2.73
CA LEU A 11 18.88 -2.82 -2.98
C LEU A 11 19.44 -2.38 -4.34
N THR A 12 18.94 -3.01 -5.40
CA THR A 12 19.29 -2.67 -6.79
C THR A 12 18.60 -1.37 -7.21
N ASP A 13 19.11 -0.72 -8.25
CA ASP A 13 18.45 0.46 -8.81
C ASP A 13 17.03 0.13 -9.31
N HIS A 14 16.85 -1.09 -9.83
CA HIS A 14 15.53 -1.58 -10.19
C HIS A 14 14.58 -1.62 -9.00
N LEU A 15 15.01 -2.12 -7.84
CA LEU A 15 14.19 -2.10 -6.63
C LEU A 15 13.88 -0.65 -6.22
N ARG A 16 14.88 0.24 -6.16
CA ARG A 16 14.67 1.65 -5.77
C ARG A 16 13.66 2.37 -6.67
N GLN A 17 13.69 2.09 -7.98
CA GLN A 17 12.76 2.69 -8.94
C GLN A 17 11.34 2.14 -8.83
N ASN A 18 11.16 0.93 -8.30
CA ASN A 18 9.86 0.23 -8.26
C ASN A 18 9.33 -0.01 -6.84
N TRP A 19 10.05 0.44 -5.82
CA TRP A 19 9.63 0.36 -4.44
C TRP A 19 8.57 1.42 -4.14
N ILE A 20 7.43 1.00 -3.58
CA ILE A 20 6.26 1.88 -3.44
C ILE A 20 6.55 3.16 -2.63
N LEU A 21 7.35 3.06 -1.57
CA LEU A 21 7.72 4.23 -0.77
C LEU A 21 8.53 5.21 -1.61
N SER A 22 9.52 4.72 -2.36
CA SER A 22 10.34 5.54 -3.26
C SER A 22 9.51 6.15 -4.38
N ILE A 23 8.53 5.43 -4.93
CA ILE A 23 7.61 5.96 -5.94
C ILE A 23 6.82 7.13 -5.36
N VAL A 24 6.20 6.95 -4.19
CA VAL A 24 5.35 7.97 -3.58
C VAL A 24 6.17 9.17 -3.11
N GLU A 25 7.36 8.96 -2.53
CA GLU A 25 8.29 10.00 -2.10
C GLU A 25 8.65 10.93 -3.25
N ASN A 26 8.98 10.36 -4.40
CA ASN A 26 9.45 11.12 -5.57
C ASN A 26 8.31 11.62 -6.47
N ALA A 27 7.09 11.11 -6.33
CA ALA A 27 5.95 11.54 -7.13
C ALA A 27 5.40 12.91 -6.70
N ASN A 28 4.91 13.65 -7.70
CA ASN A 28 4.12 14.87 -7.48
C ASN A 28 2.75 14.51 -6.88
N ALA A 29 2.32 15.24 -5.85
CA ALA A 29 1.06 15.00 -5.16
C ALA A 29 -0.17 15.07 -6.08
N ASP A 30 -0.18 15.96 -7.07
CA ASP A 30 -1.29 16.12 -8.01
C ASP A 30 -1.38 14.96 -9.01
N GLU A 31 -0.24 14.32 -9.33
CA GLU A 31 -0.24 13.06 -10.09
C GLU A 31 -0.81 11.93 -9.25
N LEU A 32 -0.42 11.84 -7.98
CA LEU A 32 -0.94 10.81 -7.07
C LEU A 32 -2.45 10.95 -6.86
N LYS A 33 -2.99 12.17 -6.77
CA LYS A 33 -4.42 12.45 -6.56
C LYS A 33 -5.33 12.05 -7.73
N LYS A 34 -4.78 11.64 -8.88
CA LYS A 34 -5.58 11.20 -10.04
C LYS A 34 -6.27 9.85 -9.84
N VAL A 35 -5.87 9.09 -8.82
CA VAL A 35 -6.48 7.80 -8.47
C VAL A 35 -6.92 7.79 -7.01
N LYS A 36 -7.86 6.90 -6.69
CA LYS A 36 -8.33 6.68 -5.32
C LYS A 36 -7.60 5.48 -4.72
N TYR A 37 -7.04 5.63 -3.53
CA TYR A 37 -6.29 4.57 -2.84
C TYR A 37 -7.09 4.00 -1.67
N TYR A 38 -7.02 2.68 -1.52
CA TYR A 38 -7.57 1.95 -0.39
C TYR A 38 -6.52 0.92 0.06
N ILE A 39 -6.10 1.02 1.32
CA ILE A 39 -5.05 0.21 1.92
C ILE A 39 -5.66 -0.49 3.14
N ASP A 40 -5.65 -1.83 3.16
CA ASP A 40 -6.18 -2.65 4.26
C ASP A 40 -5.14 -3.72 4.62
N CYS A 41 -4.62 -3.66 5.84
CA CYS A 41 -3.53 -4.54 6.30
C CYS A 41 -3.78 -5.00 7.75
N GLY A 42 -3.54 -6.28 8.02
CA GLY A 42 -3.73 -6.85 9.35
C GLY A 42 -2.69 -6.35 10.35
N ASP A 43 -3.08 -6.16 11.60
CA ASP A 43 -2.18 -5.74 12.68
C ASP A 43 -1.08 -6.76 13.02
N GLY A 44 -1.33 -8.04 12.77
CA GLY A 44 -0.36 -9.13 12.87
C GLY A 44 0.35 -9.49 11.56
N ASP A 45 0.11 -8.75 10.47
CA ASP A 45 0.82 -8.94 9.20
C ASP A 45 2.27 -8.42 9.29
N PHE A 46 3.23 -9.19 8.77
CA PHE A 46 4.65 -8.79 8.77
C PHE A 46 4.92 -7.54 7.89
N LEU A 47 3.98 -7.15 7.04
CA LEU A 47 4.04 -5.95 6.19
C LEU A 47 3.39 -4.70 6.82
N ILE A 48 2.82 -4.79 8.03
CA ILE A 48 2.03 -3.69 8.61
C ILE A 48 2.84 -2.39 8.74
N LYS A 49 4.11 -2.46 9.15
CA LYS A 49 4.97 -1.28 9.31
C LYS A 49 5.19 -0.54 7.99
N GLY A 50 5.40 -1.28 6.89
CA GLY A 50 5.55 -0.66 5.56
C GLY A 50 4.25 -0.02 5.05
N ASN A 51 3.09 -0.60 5.38
CA ASN A 51 1.79 0.01 5.06
C ASN A 51 1.53 1.27 5.89
N MET A 52 1.92 1.28 7.17
CA MET A 52 1.84 2.48 8.02
C MET A 52 2.77 3.59 7.53
N GLU A 53 3.97 3.25 7.05
CA GLU A 53 4.90 4.21 6.46
C GLU A 53 4.35 4.82 5.16
N LEU A 54 3.78 3.99 4.29
CA LEU A 54 3.09 4.45 3.08
C LEU A 54 1.91 5.39 3.44
N HIS A 55 1.12 5.03 4.44
CA HIS A 55 0.01 5.84 4.94
C HIS A 55 0.49 7.22 5.41
N ALA A 56 1.52 7.26 6.25
CA ALA A 56 2.09 8.52 6.75
C ALA A 56 2.58 9.43 5.61
N LEU A 57 3.28 8.84 4.63
CA LEU A 57 3.78 9.58 3.47
C LEU A 57 2.66 10.17 2.60
N LEU A 58 1.55 9.44 2.43
CA LEU A 58 0.38 9.94 1.71
C LEU A 58 -0.34 11.05 2.48
N ILE A 59 -0.38 11.00 3.82
CA ILE A 59 -0.87 12.10 4.66
C ILE A 59 -0.01 13.35 4.45
N ASP A 60 1.31 13.22 4.56
CA ASP A 60 2.24 14.35 4.46
C ASP A 60 2.16 15.04 3.08
N LYS A 61 1.85 14.28 2.03
CA LYS A 61 1.63 14.80 0.67
C LYS A 61 0.20 15.29 0.41
N GLY A 62 -0.71 15.17 1.37
CA GLY A 62 -2.11 15.55 1.22
C GLY A 62 -2.85 14.77 0.14
N VAL A 63 -2.49 13.49 -0.06
CA VAL A 63 -3.13 12.60 -1.04
C VAL A 63 -4.31 11.90 -0.36
N PRO A 64 -5.56 12.08 -0.83
CA PRO A 64 -6.71 11.40 -0.27
C PRO A 64 -6.61 9.88 -0.44
N HIS A 65 -6.76 9.15 0.66
CA HIS A 65 -6.73 7.69 0.67
C HIS A 65 -7.48 7.16 1.89
N GLU A 66 -7.88 5.89 1.81
CA GLU A 66 -8.42 5.15 2.93
C GLU A 66 -7.38 4.16 3.44
N PHE A 67 -7.12 4.18 4.75
CA PHE A 67 -6.23 3.23 5.42
C PHE A 67 -6.96 2.55 6.57
N ARG A 68 -7.00 1.22 6.56
CA ARG A 68 -7.60 0.40 7.61
C ARG A 68 -6.59 -0.60 8.15
N VAL A 69 -6.63 -0.77 9.47
CA VAL A 69 -5.94 -1.83 10.19
C VAL A 69 -6.99 -2.63 10.94
N ARG A 70 -6.99 -3.94 10.76
CA ARG A 70 -7.93 -4.86 11.41
C ARG A 70 -7.17 -6.02 12.05
N ASP A 71 -7.81 -6.72 12.97
CA ASP A 71 -7.26 -7.97 13.52
C ASP A 71 -7.02 -8.97 12.37
N GLY A 72 -5.78 -9.44 12.24
CA GLY A 72 -5.43 -10.52 11.33
C GLY A 72 -3.99 -10.51 10.83
N ILE A 73 -3.71 -11.48 9.97
CA ILE A 73 -2.36 -11.80 9.47
C ILE A 73 -2.35 -11.94 7.95
N HIS A 74 -1.19 -12.28 7.38
CA HIS A 74 -0.98 -12.48 5.95
C HIS A 74 -1.63 -13.79 5.42
N ASN A 75 -2.96 -13.84 5.37
CA ASN A 75 -3.69 -15.04 4.97
C ASN A 75 -4.97 -14.75 4.15
N TRP A 76 -5.52 -15.81 3.56
CA TRP A 76 -6.71 -15.74 2.71
C TRP A 76 -7.98 -15.37 3.46
N ASP A 77 -8.10 -15.70 4.75
CA ASP A 77 -9.28 -15.35 5.53
C ASP A 77 -9.37 -13.84 5.74
N TYR A 78 -8.23 -13.18 6.00
CA TYR A 78 -8.14 -11.73 6.07
C TYR A 78 -8.56 -11.08 4.75
N TRP A 79 -7.98 -11.53 3.63
CA TRP A 79 -8.27 -10.96 2.31
C TRP A 79 -9.71 -11.20 1.88
N ARG A 80 -10.27 -12.39 2.16
CA ARG A 80 -11.66 -12.71 1.81
C ARG A 80 -12.65 -11.84 2.56
N THR A 81 -12.40 -11.56 3.83
CA THR A 81 -13.25 -10.65 4.63
C THR A 81 -13.11 -9.19 4.22
N ALA A 82 -12.00 -8.80 3.58
CA ALA A 82 -11.83 -7.46 3.02
C ALA A 82 -12.67 -7.22 1.74
N LEU A 83 -12.96 -8.27 0.97
CA LEU A 83 -13.55 -8.16 -0.37
C LEU A 83 -14.85 -7.33 -0.42
N PRO A 84 -15.85 -7.50 0.48
CA PRO A 84 -17.06 -6.71 0.41
C PRO A 84 -16.80 -5.20 0.50
N GLU A 85 -15.91 -4.78 1.41
CA GLU A 85 -15.56 -3.37 1.59
C GLU A 85 -14.74 -2.83 0.42
N VAL A 86 -13.76 -3.60 -0.08
CA VAL A 86 -12.97 -3.22 -1.26
C VAL A 86 -13.85 -3.08 -2.50
N LEU A 87 -14.76 -4.02 -2.75
CA LEU A 87 -15.68 -3.97 -3.89
C LEU A 87 -16.68 -2.82 -3.78
N LYS A 88 -17.13 -2.49 -2.57
CA LYS A 88 -17.93 -1.30 -2.31
C LYS A 88 -17.13 -0.03 -2.63
N PHE A 89 -15.92 0.11 -2.11
CA PHE A 89 -15.04 1.25 -2.40
C PHE A 89 -14.80 1.43 -3.90
N VAL A 90 -14.49 0.34 -4.61
CA VAL A 90 -14.31 0.35 -6.07
C VAL A 90 -15.62 0.73 -6.78
N GLY A 91 -16.75 0.15 -6.37
CA GLY A 91 -18.06 0.44 -6.93
C GLY A 91 -18.46 1.91 -6.77
N ASP A 92 -18.29 2.47 -5.58
CA ASP A 92 -18.54 3.88 -5.27
C ASP A 92 -17.54 4.80 -6.01
N SER A 93 -16.35 4.28 -6.33
CA SER A 93 -15.33 5.02 -7.07
C SER A 93 -15.65 5.19 -8.56
N PHE A 94 -16.42 4.27 -9.14
CA PHE A 94 -16.85 4.34 -10.55
C PHE A 94 -18.20 5.03 -10.76
N ARG A 95 -19.02 5.16 -9.71
CA ARG A 95 -20.28 5.88 -9.78
C ARG A 95 -20.00 7.39 -9.79
N ARG A 96 -20.62 8.09 -10.75
CA ARG A 96 -20.57 9.55 -10.89
C ARG A 96 -21.83 10.17 -10.30
#